data_AF-A0A954DX92-F1
#
_entry.id   AF-A0A954DX92-F1
#
_cell.length_a   1.000
_cell.length_b   1.000
_cell.length_c   1.000
_cell.angle_alpha   90.00
_cell.angle_beta   90.00
_cell.angle_gamma   90.00
#
_symmetry.space_group_name_H-M   'P 1'
#
loop_
_entity.id
_entity.type
_entity.pdbx_description
1 polymer ?
#
loop_
_entity_poly.entity_id
_entity_poly.type
_entity_poly.pdbx_seq_one_letter_code
_entity_poly.pdbx_strand_id
1 'polypeptide(L)'
;MLFMQPELNIESRDYWFKVVEMLQQNWALVDPHPEGGVVAHFLGDTSGAFDQMEFPDQKTAERALSANGFRRFADDQEAADFLSPPSPPFEWRDHPNGRTYSSGRFWQS
;
A
#
# COMPACT_ATOMS: atom_id res chain seq x y z
N MET A 1 -22.42 11.71 -16.37
CA MET A 1 -21.11 11.22 -16.84
C MET A 1 -20.47 10.50 -15.68
N LEU A 2 -20.33 9.17 -15.75
CA LEU A 2 -19.50 8.42 -14.81
C LEU A 2 -18.05 8.62 -15.27
N PHE A 3 -17.23 9.28 -14.45
CA PHE A 3 -15.78 9.22 -14.64
C PHE A 3 -15.35 7.81 -14.24
N MET A 4 -14.97 6.97 -15.21
CA MET A 4 -14.15 5.81 -14.86
C MET A 4 -12.84 6.37 -14.33
N GLN A 5 -12.57 6.13 -13.04
CA GLN A 5 -11.24 6.35 -12.51
C GLN A 5 -10.30 5.43 -13.30
N PRO A 6 -9.18 5.93 -13.84
CA PRO A 6 -8.25 5.08 -14.56
C PRO A 6 -7.79 3.95 -13.62
N GLU A 7 -7.69 2.74 -14.16
CA GLU A 7 -7.12 1.61 -13.44
C GLU A 7 -5.76 2.02 -12.88
N LEU A 8 -5.51 1.69 -11.61
CA LEU A 8 -4.20 1.90 -11.02
C LEU A 8 -3.26 0.85 -11.58
N ASN A 9 -2.44 1.25 -12.54
CA ASN A 9 -1.38 0.38 -13.06
C ASN A 9 -0.21 0.31 -12.07
N ILE A 10 -0.39 -0.51 -11.02
CA ILE A 10 0.63 -0.82 -10.03
C ILE A 10 1.41 -2.04 -10.55
N GLU A 11 2.70 -1.87 -10.82
CA GLU A 11 3.56 -2.88 -11.45
C GLU A 11 4.27 -3.76 -10.43
N SER A 12 4.67 -3.18 -9.29
CA SER A 12 5.36 -3.89 -8.23
C SER A 12 4.58 -5.09 -7.70
N ARG A 13 5.29 -6.16 -7.38
CA ARG A 13 4.78 -7.37 -6.72
C ARG A 13 5.55 -7.68 -5.44
N ASP A 14 6.32 -6.71 -4.96
CA ASP A 14 7.05 -6.81 -3.70
C ASP A 14 6.20 -6.26 -2.56
N TYR A 15 5.34 -7.13 -2.04
CA TYR A 15 4.33 -6.72 -1.06
C TYR A 15 4.95 -6.40 0.29
N TRP A 16 4.50 -5.29 0.85
CA TRP A 16 4.61 -4.96 2.25
C TRP A 16 3.24 -5.13 2.89
N PHE A 17 3.19 -5.60 4.14
CA PHE A 17 1.93 -5.80 4.84
C PHE A 17 2.01 -5.32 6.28
N LYS A 18 0.86 -4.89 6.80
CA LYS A 18 0.64 -4.54 8.19
C LYS A 18 -0.68 -5.14 8.64
N VAL A 19 -0.63 -5.94 9.70
CA VAL A 19 -1.84 -6.41 10.37
C VAL A 19 -2.44 -5.22 11.12
N VAL A 20 -3.69 -4.91 10.84
CA VAL A 20 -4.47 -3.88 11.54
C VAL A 20 -5.52 -4.54 12.43
N GLU A 21 -6.35 -3.74 13.09
CA GLU A 21 -7.38 -4.27 14.00
C GLU A 21 -8.36 -5.21 13.27
N MET A 22 -9.02 -6.08 14.04
CA MET A 22 -10.04 -7.02 13.54
C MET A 22 -9.54 -7.99 12.46
N LEU A 23 -8.26 -8.37 12.52
CA LEU A 23 -7.62 -9.32 11.60
C LEU A 23 -7.65 -8.89 10.12
N GLN A 24 -7.77 -7.60 9.85
CA GLN A 24 -7.60 -7.07 8.50
C GLN A 24 -6.13 -6.78 8.21
N GLN A 25 -5.76 -6.75 6.93
CA GLN A 25 -4.41 -6.37 6.52
C GLN A 25 -4.46 -5.16 5.59
N ASN A 26 -3.51 -4.26 5.82
CA ASN A 26 -3.17 -3.23 4.87
C ASN A 26 -1.90 -3.65 4.15
N TRP A 27 -1.96 -3.59 2.82
CA TRP A 27 -0.87 -3.90 1.93
C TRP A 27 -0.26 -2.63 1.37
N ALA A 28 1.01 -2.69 1.01
CA ALA A 28 1.67 -1.63 0.27
C ALA A 28 2.53 -2.20 -0.86
N LEU A 29 2.50 -1.51 -2.00
CA LEU A 29 3.35 -1.75 -3.15
C LEU A 29 4.03 -0.43 -3.51
N VAL A 30 5.33 -0.48 -3.78
CA VAL A 30 6.13 0.71 -4.12
C VAL A 30 6.52 0.64 -5.58
N ASP A 31 6.14 1.65 -6.36
CA ASP A 31 6.46 1.79 -7.77
C ASP A 31 7.27 3.07 -8.05
N PRO A 32 8.07 3.11 -9.11
CA PRO A 32 8.69 4.34 -9.58
C PRO A 32 7.65 5.40 -9.94
N HIS A 33 7.87 6.64 -9.52
CA HIS A 33 7.00 7.75 -9.91
C HIS A 33 7.51 8.40 -11.21
N PRO A 34 6.67 8.70 -12.22
CA PRO A 34 7.11 9.24 -13.51
C PRO A 34 7.88 10.56 -13.43
N GLU A 35 7.58 11.38 -12.42
CA GLU A 35 8.24 12.68 -12.18
C GLU A 35 9.52 12.56 -11.34
N GLY A 36 9.95 11.33 -11.02
CA GLY A 36 11.07 11.03 -10.14
C GLY A 36 10.63 10.62 -8.73
N GLY A 37 11.50 9.89 -8.04
CA GLY A 37 11.18 9.26 -6.76
C GLY A 37 10.35 7.99 -6.91
N VAL A 38 9.58 7.66 -5.86
CA VAL A 38 8.70 6.49 -5.82
C VAL A 38 7.37 6.83 -5.17
N VAL A 39 6.35 6.05 -5.47
CA VAL A 39 5.03 6.13 -4.84
C VAL A 39 4.72 4.81 -4.15
N ALA A 40 4.35 4.87 -2.87
CA ALA A 40 3.78 3.75 -2.16
C ALA A 40 2.25 3.79 -2.30
N HIS A 41 1.68 2.75 -2.90
CA HIS A 41 0.24 2.53 -3.00
C HIS A 41 -0.22 1.65 -1.85
N PHE A 42 -1.27 2.06 -1.13
CA PHE A 42 -1.83 1.30 -0.02
C PHE A 42 -3.15 0.64 -0.41
N LEU A 43 -3.22 -0.67 -0.19
CA LEU A 43 -4.29 -1.53 -0.67
C LEU A 43 -4.93 -2.28 0.51
N GLY A 44 -6.24 -2.47 0.46
CA GLY A 44 -6.92 -3.45 1.31
C GLY A 44 -6.84 -4.86 0.74
N ASP A 45 -7.27 -5.84 1.52
CA ASP A 45 -7.30 -7.27 1.15
C ASP A 45 -8.06 -7.57 -0.14
N THR A 46 -9.01 -6.70 -0.54
CA THR A 46 -9.83 -6.87 -1.74
C THR A 46 -9.33 -6.07 -2.95
N SER A 47 -8.02 -5.81 -3.02
CA SER A 47 -7.36 -5.08 -4.14
C SER A 47 -7.80 -3.63 -4.33
N GLY A 48 -8.52 -3.06 -3.36
CA GLY A 48 -8.93 -1.66 -3.38
C GLY A 48 -7.82 -0.76 -2.84
N ALA A 49 -7.31 0.14 -3.67
CA ALA A 49 -6.38 1.18 -3.23
C ALA A 49 -7.13 2.29 -2.49
N PHE A 50 -6.69 2.60 -1.28
CA PHE A 50 -7.35 3.60 -0.43
C PHE A 50 -6.45 4.79 -0.10
N ASP A 51 -5.15 4.71 -0.40
CA ASP A 51 -4.21 5.81 -0.18
C ASP A 51 -2.95 5.67 -1.04
N GLN A 52 -2.20 6.76 -1.17
CA GLN A 52 -0.86 6.76 -1.76
C GLN A 52 0.04 7.82 -1.11
N MET A 53 1.35 7.57 -1.09
CA MET A 53 2.35 8.51 -0.59
C MET A 53 3.59 8.52 -1.48
N GLU A 54 4.10 9.71 -1.77
CA GLU A 54 5.33 9.90 -2.55
C GLU A 54 6.55 9.98 -1.64
N PHE A 55 7.66 9.42 -2.11
CA PHE A 55 8.95 9.43 -1.42
C PHE A 55 10.08 9.76 -2.40
N PRO A 56 11.18 10.35 -1.93
CA PRO A 56 12.30 10.73 -2.80
C PRO A 56 13.02 9.54 -3.42
N ASP A 57 13.00 8.37 -2.77
CA ASP A 57 13.60 7.13 -3.28
C ASP A 57 13.02 5.88 -2.59
N GLN A 58 13.28 4.71 -3.20
CA GLN A 58 12.87 3.40 -2.71
C GLN A 58 13.29 3.17 -1.25
N LYS A 59 14.54 3.48 -0.91
CA LYS A 59 15.10 3.23 0.42
C LYS A 59 14.37 4.05 1.49
N THR A 60 13.96 5.27 1.16
CA THR A 60 13.21 6.15 2.05
C THR A 60 11.79 5.63 2.25
N ALA A 61 11.13 5.17 1.17
CA ALA A 61 9.82 4.54 1.26
C ALA A 61 9.85 3.28 2.15
N GLU A 62 10.79 2.36 1.92
CA GLU A 62 10.93 1.11 2.69
C GLU A 62 11.22 1.37 4.18
N ARG A 63 12.08 2.35 4.48
CA ARG A 63 12.36 2.75 5.86
C ARG A 63 11.11 3.32 6.53
N ALA A 64 10.36 4.15 5.81
CA ALA A 64 9.15 4.78 6.34
C ALA A 64 8.03 3.75 6.55
N LEU A 65 7.86 2.79 5.61
CA LEU A 65 6.97 1.63 5.76
C LEU A 65 7.33 0.81 7.00
N SER A 66 8.61 0.45 7.14
CA SER A 66 9.12 -0.32 8.30
C SER A 66 8.87 0.40 9.62
N ALA A 67 9.17 1.70 9.69
CA ALA A 67 8.95 2.53 10.88
C ALA A 67 7.45 2.63 11.25
N ASN A 68 6.56 2.50 10.27
CA ASN A 68 5.12 2.53 10.45
C ASN A 68 4.48 1.14 10.61
N GLY A 69 5.30 0.11 10.83
CA GLY A 69 4.86 -1.24 11.19
C GLY A 69 4.50 -2.13 10.01
N PHE A 70 4.85 -1.73 8.78
CA PHE A 70 4.80 -2.63 7.64
C PHE A 70 6.03 -3.53 7.63
N ARG A 71 5.83 -4.77 7.21
CA ARG A 71 6.90 -5.77 7.03
C ARG A 71 6.86 -6.27 5.59
N ARG A 72 8.02 -6.57 5.03
CA ARG A 72 8.11 -7.17 3.70
C ARG A 72 7.57 -8.59 3.74
N PHE A 73 6.61 -8.89 2.88
CA PHE A 73 5.91 -10.19 2.87
C PHE A 73 6.84 -11.34 2.48
N ALA A 74 7.72 -11.12 1.51
CA ALA A 74 8.68 -12.13 1.05
C ALA A 74 9.66 -12.59 2.14
N ASP A 75 9.86 -11.79 3.18
CA ASP A 75 10.78 -12.08 4.29
C ASP A 75 10.09 -12.77 5.48
N ASP A 76 8.75 -12.93 5.46
CA ASP A 76 7.95 -13.48 6.55
C ASP A 76 7.24 -14.77 6.16
N GLN A 77 7.91 -15.90 6.39
CA GLN A 77 7.37 -17.24 6.08
C GLN A 77 6.13 -17.59 6.90
N GLU A 78 6.04 -17.12 8.16
CA GLU A 78 4.87 -17.38 9.00
C GLU A 78 3.66 -16.62 8.44
N ALA A 79 3.84 -15.39 7.99
CA ALA A 79 2.78 -14.64 7.32
C ALA A 79 2.30 -15.32 6.04
N ALA A 80 3.20 -15.97 5.27
CA ALA A 80 2.85 -16.66 4.04
C ALA A 80 1.92 -17.87 4.23
N ASP A 81 1.88 -18.46 5.43
CA ASP A 81 0.99 -19.57 5.75
C ASP A 81 -0.49 -19.13 5.93
N PHE A 82 -0.73 -17.85 6.24
CA PHE A 82 -2.05 -17.34 6.62
C PHE A 82 -2.56 -16.19 5.74
N LEU A 83 -1.67 -15.44 5.10
CA LEU A 83 -2.01 -14.26 4.33
C LEU A 83 -1.86 -14.50 2.83
N SER A 84 -2.78 -13.92 2.07
CA SER A 84 -2.72 -13.90 0.61
C SER A 84 -2.68 -12.45 0.14
N PRO A 85 -1.62 -12.01 -0.56
CA PRO A 85 -1.56 -10.65 -1.07
C PRO A 85 -2.66 -10.41 -2.13
N PRO A 86 -3.23 -9.20 -2.20
CA PRO A 86 -4.28 -8.88 -3.15
C PRO A 86 -3.75 -8.91 -4.59
N SER A 87 -4.50 -9.51 -5.51
CA SER A 87 -4.15 -9.60 -6.93
C SER A 87 -4.81 -8.49 -7.76
N PRO A 88 -4.20 -8.04 -8.88
CA PRO A 88 -4.85 -7.10 -9.80
C PRO A 88 -6.15 -7.69 -10.40
N PRO A 89 -7.06 -6.85 -10.94
CA PRO A 89 -6.91 -5.40 -11.11
C PRO A 89 -6.98 -4.64 -9.80
N PHE A 90 -6.18 -3.56 -9.71
CA PHE A 90 -6.23 -2.64 -8.58
C PHE A 90 -7.07 -1.43 -8.95
N GLU A 91 -8.00 -1.08 -8.06
CA GLU A 91 -8.96 -0.02 -8.30
C GLU A 91 -8.93 0.95 -7.12
N TRP A 92 -9.01 2.25 -7.41
CA TRP A 92 -9.21 3.22 -6.35
C TRP A 92 -10.57 2.97 -5.67
N ARG A 93 -10.57 2.89 -4.34
CA ARG A 93 -11.78 2.77 -3.53
C ARG A 93 -11.76 3.82 -2.46
N ASP A 94 -12.71 4.73 -2.53
CA ASP A 94 -12.93 5.70 -1.47
C ASP A 94 -13.31 4.96 -0.19
N HIS A 95 -12.47 5.13 0.82
CA HIS A 95 -12.72 4.59 2.14
C HIS A 95 -13.48 5.63 2.98
N PRO A 96 -14.48 5.26 3.80
CA PRO A 96 -15.23 6.21 4.64
C PRO A 96 -14.35 7.05 5.58
N ASN A 97 -13.18 6.53 5.96
CA ASN A 97 -12.20 7.23 6.79
C ASN A 97 -11.27 8.17 6.00
N GLY A 98 -11.46 8.30 4.68
CA GLY A 98 -10.58 9.05 3.79
C GLY A 98 -9.19 8.43 3.68
N ARG A 99 -8.22 9.28 3.29
CA ARG A 99 -6.80 8.90 3.17
C ARG A 99 -6.22 8.59 4.56
N THR A 100 -5.83 7.36 4.79
CA THR A 100 -5.49 6.83 6.13
C THR A 100 -4.07 7.20 6.57
N TYR A 101 -3.09 7.11 5.67
CA TYR A 101 -1.69 7.35 5.96
C TYR A 101 -1.23 8.74 5.53
N SER A 102 -1.59 9.17 4.32
CA SER A 102 -1.16 10.48 3.79
C SER A 102 -1.80 11.66 4.51
N SER A 103 -2.87 11.44 5.29
CA SER A 103 -3.42 12.45 6.21
C SER A 103 -2.54 12.71 7.44
N GLY A 104 -1.52 11.87 7.69
CA GLY A 104 -0.65 11.94 8.87
C GLY A 104 -1.27 11.42 10.16
N ARG A 105 -2.56 11.02 10.15
CA ARG A 105 -3.24 10.53 11.37
C ARG A 105 -2.69 9.20 11.87
N PHE A 106 -2.33 8.30 10.96
CA PHE A 106 -1.83 6.96 11.24
C PHE A 106 -0.42 6.72 10.69
N TRP A 107 0.32 7.81 10.44
CA TRP A 107 1.67 7.77 9.90
C TRP A 107 2.60 8.66 10.74
N GLN A 108 3.70 8.10 11.22
CA GLN A 108 4.75 8.81 11.94
C GLN A 108 5.82 9.27 10.95
N SER A 109 6.15 10.57 11.02
CA SER A 109 7.12 11.27 10.17
C SER A 109 8.56 10.95 10.52
#